data_AF-A0A9W6C589-F1
#
_entry.id   AF-A0A9W6C589-F1
#
_cell.length_a   1.000
_cell.length_b   1.000
_cell.length_c   1.000
_cell.angle_alpha   90.00
_cell.angle_beta   90.00
_cell.angle_gamma   90.00
#
_symmetry.space_group_name_H-M   'P 1'
#
loop_
_entity.id
_entity.type
_entity.pdbx_description
1 polymer ?
#
loop_
_entity_poly.entity_id
_entity_poly.type
_entity_poly.pdbx_seq_one_letter_code
_entity_poly.pdbx_strand_id
1 'polypeptide(L)'
;MKLMKRLAAMLLAVCLVVPCASLAVNAADGLIFFTDLEGISVGETFTITGSVVNRDGNLSQVDLTMSYDSTAMRYVGGDDNVTDQGDGTLVYSGSVDGSRLDFDMQFEALIQGETRLEQESAEVTDANGDTLNLLDPPGYSDVQIVEGDGTAASSSTTAQASGVTLTVNDTEYTVASSYPDSELPAGFVSADITVGGETVTGASRENGSAQLVYLLDGNNDGAFFLYNSEDNTASPIQIVTLTSGSTLILLGDRGDVTLPARYQEVELDISDTQTLPAWQDSKNSRYYLMNALNASGDRALYRYDSTDQTYQYYGDDVTTTASGTNSDSGIFGRVSTFVQDHVDVVMIGAGFAFLVLLLLIIILAVKLHRRNLELDDVYDELDELTKKKGSDGPGGPERRSESRESAENLPEIQMPEEQFDEFEQYGDEDFEEYDESEDEEFEDYDDDYEDFEDDYEDEEESDEDSDYDSDYDDFEEDYEDTKPSKKSRRSKKNNEQNNDDDDDFSIDFIDL
;
A
#
# COMPACT_ATOMS: atom_id res chain seq x y z
N MET A 1 -46.60 28.67 62.37
CA MET A 1 -47.06 28.88 60.98
C MET A 1 -46.51 30.14 60.30
N LYS A 2 -46.53 31.34 60.90
CA LYS A 2 -46.01 32.56 60.24
C LYS A 2 -44.49 32.55 59.99
N LEU A 3 -43.71 31.92 60.88
CA LEU A 3 -42.25 31.81 60.73
C LEU A 3 -41.84 30.84 59.61
N MET A 4 -42.47 29.67 59.55
CA MET A 4 -42.23 28.66 58.50
C MET A 4 -42.61 29.17 57.10
N LYS A 5 -43.68 29.96 56.98
CA LYS A 5 -44.06 30.60 55.71
C LYS A 5 -43.04 31.64 55.25
N ARG A 6 -42.37 32.34 56.18
CA ARG A 6 -41.31 33.31 55.85
C ARG A 6 -40.01 32.62 55.46
N LEU A 7 -39.66 31.50 56.12
CA LEU A 7 -38.50 30.68 55.76
C LEU A 7 -38.68 30.01 54.39
N ALA A 8 -39.86 29.46 54.11
CA ALA A 8 -40.16 28.88 52.80
C ALA A 8 -40.15 29.93 51.67
N ALA A 9 -40.69 31.13 51.93
CA ALA A 9 -40.64 32.23 50.96
C ALA A 9 -39.21 32.74 50.72
N MET A 10 -38.35 32.72 51.74
CA MET A 10 -36.95 33.13 51.61
C MET A 10 -36.11 32.08 50.88
N LEU A 11 -36.34 30.78 51.14
CA LEU A 11 -35.71 29.68 50.42
C LEU A 11 -36.12 29.69 48.94
N LEU A 12 -37.42 29.87 48.66
CA LEU A 12 -37.95 29.96 47.30
C LEU A 12 -37.41 31.20 46.57
N ALA A 13 -37.26 32.34 47.26
CA ALA A 13 -36.63 33.53 46.68
C ALA A 13 -35.15 33.33 46.37
N VAL A 14 -34.40 32.61 47.21
CA VAL A 14 -33.00 32.26 46.90
C VAL A 14 -32.93 31.29 45.71
N CYS A 15 -33.78 30.28 45.65
CA CYS A 15 -33.86 29.35 44.51
C CYS A 15 -34.30 30.03 43.20
N LEU A 16 -35.07 31.12 43.24
CA LEU A 16 -35.47 31.90 42.06
C LEU A 16 -34.41 32.90 41.60
N VAL A 17 -33.46 33.29 42.46
CA VAL A 17 -32.36 34.22 42.11
C VAL A 17 -31.14 33.47 41.57
N VAL A 18 -30.91 32.22 41.99
CA VAL A 18 -29.80 31.37 41.53
C VAL A 18 -29.77 31.14 40.00
N PRO A 19 -30.89 30.90 39.28
CA PRO A 19 -30.85 30.76 37.82
C PRO A 19 -30.71 32.10 37.06
N CYS A 20 -30.73 33.25 37.73
CA CYS A 20 -30.56 34.57 37.10
C CYS A 20 -29.12 35.11 37.18
N ALA A 21 -28.20 34.37 37.81
CA ALA A 21 -26.77 34.65 37.69
C ALA A 21 -26.28 33.99 36.39
N SER A 22 -26.29 34.73 35.30
CA SER A 22 -25.55 34.36 34.10
C SER A 22 -24.07 34.18 34.49
N LEU A 23 -23.60 32.94 34.53
CA LEU A 23 -22.17 32.66 34.59
C LEU A 23 -21.60 33.17 33.27
N ALA A 24 -20.89 34.29 33.30
CA ALA A 24 -20.07 34.70 32.18
C ALA A 24 -18.88 33.74 32.13
N VAL A 25 -18.95 32.73 31.27
CA VAL A 25 -17.77 31.99 30.82
C VAL A 25 -17.06 32.93 29.85
N ASN A 26 -15.88 33.43 30.24
CA ASN A 26 -15.03 34.19 29.32
C ASN A 26 -14.07 33.17 28.69
N ALA A 27 -14.37 32.70 27.49
CA ALA A 27 -13.36 32.05 26.67
C ALA A 27 -12.43 33.13 26.12
N ALA A 28 -11.12 32.89 26.13
CA ALA A 28 -10.16 33.80 25.50
C ALA A 28 -10.37 33.81 23.98
N ASP A 29 -10.25 34.98 23.35
CA ASP A 29 -10.53 35.12 21.92
C ASP A 29 -9.28 34.80 21.08
N GLY A 30 -9.45 33.93 20.08
CA GLY A 30 -8.43 33.55 19.11
C GLY A 30 -8.74 34.04 17.70
N LEU A 31 -7.70 34.21 16.89
CA LEU A 31 -7.80 34.52 15.46
C LEU A 31 -7.05 33.49 14.64
N ILE A 32 -7.62 33.11 13.50
CA ILE A 32 -6.96 32.35 12.46
C ILE A 32 -7.06 33.15 11.16
N PHE A 33 -5.96 33.26 10.43
CA PHE A 33 -5.94 33.88 9.12
C PHE A 33 -4.86 33.25 8.25
N PHE A 34 -5.04 33.35 6.94
CA PHE A 34 -4.11 32.85 5.95
C PHE A 34 -3.67 33.99 5.02
N THR A 35 -2.57 33.80 4.30
CA THR A 35 -2.07 34.76 3.32
C THR A 35 -2.76 34.61 1.98
N ASP A 36 -3.35 35.69 1.46
CA ASP A 36 -3.84 35.75 0.07
C ASP A 36 -2.68 35.91 -0.92
N LEU A 37 -2.83 35.34 -2.12
CA LEU A 37 -1.80 35.32 -3.14
C LEU A 37 -2.36 35.66 -4.52
N GLU A 38 -1.64 36.49 -5.27
CA GLU A 38 -2.03 36.89 -6.63
C GLU A 38 -0.86 36.71 -7.61
N GLY A 39 -1.18 36.32 -8.84
CA GLY A 39 -0.23 36.29 -9.95
C GLY A 39 0.69 35.07 -9.95
N ILE A 40 0.27 33.97 -9.35
CA ILE A 40 1.01 32.70 -9.34
C ILE A 40 0.90 32.05 -10.71
N SER A 41 2.01 31.74 -11.37
CA SER A 41 1.96 31.06 -12.67
C SER A 41 1.61 29.58 -12.53
N VAL A 42 0.85 29.02 -13.48
CA VAL A 42 0.66 27.56 -13.58
C VAL A 42 2.01 26.83 -13.59
N GLY A 43 2.15 25.81 -12.76
CA GLY A 43 3.36 25.03 -12.51
C GLY A 43 4.38 25.68 -11.57
N GLU A 44 4.08 26.87 -11.04
CA GLU A 44 4.87 27.52 -9.98
C GLU A 44 4.54 26.91 -8.62
N THR A 45 5.58 26.69 -7.81
CA THR A 45 5.42 26.39 -6.38
C THR A 45 5.32 27.70 -5.59
N PHE A 46 4.31 27.81 -4.74
CA PHE A 46 4.04 28.97 -3.89
C PHE A 46 3.74 28.54 -2.45
N THR A 47 3.69 29.49 -1.52
CA THR A 47 3.51 29.23 -0.09
C THR A 47 2.34 30.02 0.48
N ILE A 48 1.39 29.31 1.08
CA ILE A 48 0.34 29.89 1.93
C ILE A 48 0.81 29.78 3.38
N THR A 49 0.89 30.91 4.08
CA THR A 49 1.18 30.95 5.52
C THR A 49 -0.12 31.05 6.30
N GLY A 50 -0.36 30.11 7.21
CA GLY A 50 -1.41 30.18 8.21
C GLY A 50 -0.89 30.80 9.52
N SER A 51 -1.72 31.60 10.17
CA SER A 51 -1.40 32.26 11.42
C SER A 51 -2.49 32.07 12.46
N VAL A 52 -2.13 31.54 13.62
CA VAL A 52 -3.03 31.43 14.78
C VAL A 52 -2.54 32.37 15.88
N VAL A 53 -3.43 33.19 16.43
CA VAL A 53 -3.08 34.20 17.45
C VAL A 53 -4.05 34.10 18.62
N ASN A 54 -3.49 33.96 19.82
CA ASN A 54 -4.21 34.20 21.07
C ASN A 54 -3.94 35.66 21.52
N ARG A 55 -5.00 36.44 21.73
CA ARG A 55 -4.87 37.86 22.12
C ARG A 55 -4.60 38.05 23.61
N ASP A 56 -4.99 37.08 24.43
CA ASP A 56 -5.07 37.21 25.89
C ASP A 56 -4.05 36.34 26.63
N GLY A 57 -3.21 35.58 25.90
CA GLY A 57 -2.21 34.72 26.50
C GLY A 57 -1.38 33.92 25.50
N ASN A 58 -0.81 32.83 25.99
CA ASN A 58 -0.09 31.87 25.16
C ASN A 58 -1.05 30.79 24.66
N LEU A 59 -0.80 30.32 23.45
CA LEU A 59 -1.33 29.09 22.90
C LEU A 59 -0.73 27.89 23.66
N SER A 60 -1.38 26.73 23.57
CA SER A 60 -0.89 25.45 24.07
C SER A 60 -0.93 24.37 23.00
N GLN A 61 -2.13 24.04 22.51
CA GLN A 61 -2.36 23.11 21.41
C GLN A 61 -3.16 23.82 20.31
N VAL A 62 -2.78 23.56 19.05
CA VAL A 62 -3.49 24.03 17.86
C VAL A 62 -3.74 22.82 16.97
N ASP A 63 -5.00 22.50 16.76
CA ASP A 63 -5.47 21.49 15.82
C ASP A 63 -6.39 22.17 14.80
N LEU A 64 -6.07 22.05 13.51
CA LEU A 64 -6.73 22.77 12.43
C LEU A 64 -6.89 21.85 11.22
N THR A 65 -8.11 21.78 10.69
CA THR A 65 -8.43 21.10 9.44
C THR A 65 -8.73 22.13 8.38
N MET A 66 -8.11 21.95 7.21
CA MET A 66 -8.23 22.84 6.06
C MET A 66 -8.59 22.03 4.83
N SER A 67 -9.35 22.63 3.93
CA SER A 67 -9.63 22.11 2.60
C SER A 67 -9.02 23.02 1.55
N TYR A 68 -8.60 22.45 0.43
CA TYR A 68 -8.17 23.17 -0.76
C TYR A 68 -8.67 22.48 -2.02
N ASP A 69 -8.83 23.24 -3.11
CA ASP A 69 -9.20 22.67 -4.40
C ASP A 69 -8.03 21.92 -5.02
N SER A 70 -8.06 20.58 -4.90
CA SER A 70 -7.06 19.67 -5.44
C SER A 70 -6.99 19.64 -6.97
N THR A 71 -7.97 20.25 -7.65
CA THR A 71 -7.94 20.41 -9.12
C THR A 71 -7.13 21.64 -9.53
N ALA A 72 -7.08 22.68 -8.68
CA ALA A 72 -6.40 23.93 -8.99
C ALA A 72 -5.01 24.04 -8.35
N MET A 73 -4.76 23.32 -7.25
CA MET A 73 -3.50 23.33 -6.51
C MET A 73 -3.14 21.91 -6.05
N ARG A 74 -1.86 21.61 -5.89
CA ARG A 74 -1.36 20.36 -5.28
C ARG A 74 -0.50 20.68 -4.08
N TYR A 75 -0.77 20.10 -2.91
CA TYR A 75 0.15 20.20 -1.78
C TYR A 75 1.45 19.45 -2.09
N VAL A 76 2.59 20.12 -1.88
CA VAL A 76 3.93 19.56 -2.16
C VAL A 76 4.85 19.52 -0.94
N GLY A 77 4.38 20.03 0.20
CA GLY A 77 5.11 20.02 1.46
C GLY A 77 4.84 21.28 2.30
N GLY A 78 5.50 21.41 3.43
CA GLY A 78 5.29 22.53 4.35
C GLY A 78 6.00 22.27 5.67
N ASP A 79 5.50 22.87 6.75
CA ASP A 79 5.97 22.58 8.09
C ASP A 79 5.67 21.13 8.52
N ASP A 80 6.54 20.56 9.34
CA ASP A 80 6.49 19.16 9.81
C ASP A 80 5.16 18.77 10.50
N ASN A 81 4.44 19.75 11.04
CA ASN A 81 3.17 19.55 11.74
C ASN A 81 1.94 19.60 10.81
N VAL A 82 2.14 19.84 9.51
CA VAL A 82 1.11 19.77 8.48
C VAL A 82 1.14 18.38 7.86
N THR A 83 0.00 17.68 7.90
CA THR A 83 -0.18 16.35 7.32
C THR A 83 -1.22 16.41 6.21
N ASP A 84 -0.88 15.88 5.05
CA ASP A 84 -1.81 15.65 3.95
C ASP A 84 -2.65 14.39 4.21
N GLN A 85 -3.96 14.53 4.24
CA GLN A 85 -4.91 13.43 4.42
C GLN A 85 -5.44 12.89 3.08
N GLY A 86 -5.03 13.49 1.95
CA GLY A 86 -5.56 13.19 0.62
C GLY A 86 -6.80 14.01 0.28
N ASP A 87 -7.23 13.93 -0.98
CA ASP A 87 -8.45 14.54 -1.53
C ASP A 87 -8.61 16.05 -1.25
N GLY A 88 -7.51 16.79 -1.14
CA GLY A 88 -7.53 18.23 -0.86
C GLY A 88 -7.68 18.60 0.62
N THR A 89 -7.49 17.64 1.55
CA THR A 89 -7.63 17.88 2.99
C THR A 89 -6.26 17.93 3.68
N LEU A 90 -5.99 19.02 4.40
CA LEU A 90 -4.78 19.18 5.22
C LEU A 90 -5.13 19.30 6.70
N VAL A 91 -4.28 18.75 7.56
CA VAL A 91 -4.40 18.87 9.02
C VAL A 91 -3.11 19.46 9.59
N TYR A 92 -3.21 20.54 10.33
CA TYR A 92 -2.16 21.00 11.23
C TYR A 92 -2.47 20.51 12.65
N SER A 93 -1.50 19.90 13.34
CA SER A 93 -1.60 19.56 14.76
C SER A 93 -0.26 19.82 15.44
N GLY A 94 -0.24 20.70 16.45
CA GLY A 94 1.00 21.07 17.11
C GLY A 94 0.84 21.77 18.44
N SER A 95 1.83 21.57 19.31
CA SER A 95 1.96 22.33 20.55
C SER A 95 2.79 23.61 20.32
N VAL A 96 2.34 24.71 20.91
CA VAL A 96 2.90 26.05 20.71
C VAL A 96 3.27 26.66 22.05
N ASP A 97 4.50 27.16 22.19
CA ASP A 97 4.94 27.92 23.36
C ASP A 97 5.09 29.41 23.00
N GLY A 98 3.95 30.09 22.88
CA GLY A 98 3.88 31.50 22.50
C GLY A 98 2.46 31.99 22.22
N SER A 99 2.28 33.30 22.06
CA SER A 99 0.96 33.90 21.78
C SER A 99 0.55 33.84 20.30
N ARG A 100 1.46 33.37 19.43
CA ARG A 100 1.26 33.27 17.98
C ARG A 100 1.98 32.05 17.44
N LEU A 101 1.32 31.37 16.53
CA LEU A 101 1.87 30.36 15.65
C LEU A 101 1.77 30.89 14.21
N ASP A 102 2.86 30.72 13.47
CA ASP A 102 2.90 30.84 12.02
C ASP A 102 3.32 29.48 11.47
N PHE A 103 2.63 29.00 10.43
CA PHE A 103 3.01 27.77 9.76
C PHE A 103 2.86 27.89 8.24
N ASP A 104 3.78 27.28 7.51
CA ASP A 104 3.86 27.36 6.06
C ASP A 104 3.36 26.08 5.38
N MET A 105 2.61 26.27 4.29
CA MET A 105 2.13 25.21 3.40
C MET A 105 2.54 25.56 1.98
N GLN A 106 3.30 24.67 1.32
CA GLN A 106 3.71 24.81 -0.07
C GLN A 106 2.76 24.04 -0.98
N PHE A 107 2.38 24.73 -2.06
CA PHE A 107 1.52 24.21 -3.10
C PHE A 107 2.16 24.43 -4.46
N GLU A 108 1.83 23.56 -5.41
CA GLU A 108 2.07 23.76 -6.82
C GLU A 108 0.77 24.18 -7.51
N ALA A 109 0.82 25.24 -8.30
CA ALA A 109 -0.33 25.74 -9.05
C ALA A 109 -0.62 24.82 -10.24
N LEU A 110 -1.83 24.27 -10.31
CA LEU A 110 -2.23 23.34 -11.36
C LEU A 110 -3.05 24.04 -12.45
N ILE A 111 -4.03 24.86 -12.11
CA ILE A 111 -4.95 25.41 -13.13
C ILE A 111 -5.09 26.91 -12.99
N GLN A 112 -5.05 27.62 -14.13
CA GLN A 112 -5.35 29.04 -14.19
C GLN A 112 -6.77 29.31 -13.70
N GLY A 113 -6.90 30.24 -12.75
CA GLY A 113 -8.19 30.61 -12.20
C GLY A 113 -8.06 31.23 -10.81
N GLU A 114 -9.21 31.46 -10.21
CA GLU A 114 -9.30 31.79 -8.79
C GLU A 114 -9.64 30.51 -8.04
N THR A 115 -8.94 30.28 -6.94
CA THR A 115 -9.14 29.13 -6.06
C THR A 115 -8.90 29.55 -4.61
N ARG A 116 -9.16 28.65 -3.67
CA ARG A 116 -9.16 28.96 -2.24
C ARG A 116 -8.70 27.78 -1.38
N LEU A 117 -8.03 28.12 -0.29
CA LEU A 117 -7.89 27.26 0.89
C LEU A 117 -8.82 27.76 1.99
N GLU A 118 -9.62 26.87 2.59
CA GLU A 118 -10.59 27.20 3.64
C GLU A 118 -10.31 26.43 4.93
N GLN A 119 -10.52 27.07 6.07
CA GLN A 119 -10.58 26.39 7.36
C GLN A 119 -11.94 25.69 7.49
N GLU A 120 -11.90 24.38 7.72
CA GLU A 120 -13.09 23.55 7.98
C GLU A 120 -13.41 23.49 9.47
N SER A 121 -12.40 23.19 10.29
CA SER A 121 -12.54 23.11 11.75
C SER A 121 -11.26 23.51 12.44
N ALA A 122 -11.38 24.05 13.65
CA ALA A 122 -10.23 24.41 14.47
C ALA A 122 -10.55 24.19 15.95
N GLU A 123 -9.63 23.52 16.65
CA GLU A 123 -9.62 23.39 18.09
C GLU A 123 -8.29 23.98 18.61
N VAL A 124 -8.39 25.08 19.34
CA VAL A 124 -7.21 25.79 19.86
C VAL A 124 -7.36 25.98 21.35
N THR A 125 -6.33 25.62 22.11
CA THR A 125 -6.32 25.77 23.57
C THR A 125 -5.26 26.77 24.02
N ASP A 126 -5.54 27.44 25.14
CA ASP A 126 -4.57 28.29 25.83
C ASP A 126 -3.67 27.47 26.79
N ALA A 127 -2.69 28.13 27.40
CA ALA A 127 -1.79 27.51 28.38
C ALA A 127 -2.47 26.97 29.66
N ASN A 128 -3.74 27.32 29.91
CA ASN A 128 -4.53 26.78 31.02
C ASN A 128 -5.34 25.54 30.61
N GLY A 129 -5.37 25.21 29.32
CA GLY A 129 -6.17 24.13 28.75
C GLY A 129 -7.59 24.55 28.36
N ASP A 130 -7.90 25.85 28.38
CA ASP A 130 -9.20 26.37 27.99
C ASP A 130 -9.26 26.54 26.45
N THR A 131 -10.34 26.08 25.82
CA THR A 131 -10.56 26.27 24.38
C THR A 131 -10.83 27.73 24.05
N LEU A 132 -10.15 28.25 23.03
CA LEU A 132 -10.34 29.61 22.54
C LEU A 132 -11.64 29.73 21.75
N ASN A 133 -12.28 30.88 21.88
CA ASN A 133 -13.37 31.29 21.02
C ASN A 133 -12.78 31.86 19.72
N LEU A 134 -12.94 31.13 18.62
CA LEU A 134 -12.42 31.51 17.30
C LEU A 134 -13.47 32.34 16.53
N LEU A 135 -13.00 33.23 15.66
CA LEU A 135 -13.88 34.06 14.83
C LEU A 135 -14.72 33.23 13.85
N ASP A 136 -15.94 33.70 13.64
CA ASP A 136 -16.87 33.32 12.56
C ASP A 136 -17.05 34.59 11.68
N PRO A 137 -16.74 34.56 10.37
CA PRO A 137 -16.47 33.39 9.53
C PRO A 137 -15.08 32.75 9.73
N PRO A 138 -14.94 31.45 9.39
CA PRO A 138 -13.66 30.74 9.42
C PRO A 138 -12.63 31.39 8.49
N GLY A 139 -11.35 31.18 8.78
CA GLY A 139 -10.25 31.72 7.97
C GLY A 139 -10.18 31.08 6.59
N TYR A 140 -9.73 31.84 5.60
CA TYR A 140 -9.45 31.33 4.25
C TYR A 140 -8.27 32.09 3.62
N SER A 141 -7.76 31.57 2.50
CA SER A 141 -6.78 32.20 1.60
C SER A 141 -7.30 32.18 0.17
N ASP A 142 -7.46 33.35 -0.45
CA ASP A 142 -7.73 33.46 -1.88
C ASP A 142 -6.42 33.38 -2.69
N VAL A 143 -6.40 32.53 -3.72
CA VAL A 143 -5.25 32.33 -4.60
C VAL A 143 -5.67 32.58 -6.05
N GLN A 144 -4.97 33.51 -6.72
CA GLN A 144 -5.16 33.78 -8.14
C GLN A 144 -3.99 33.22 -8.96
N ILE A 145 -4.30 32.21 -9.78
CA ILE A 145 -3.37 31.53 -10.67
C ILE A 145 -3.52 32.08 -12.09
N VAL A 146 -2.41 32.51 -12.68
CA VAL A 146 -2.28 33.05 -14.04
C VAL A 146 -1.60 32.05 -14.97
N GLU A 147 -1.63 32.30 -16.28
CA GLU A 147 -0.93 31.46 -17.24
C GLU A 147 0.57 31.31 -16.91
N GLY A 148 1.10 30.10 -17.07
CA GLY A 148 2.53 29.82 -16.92
C GLY A 148 3.36 30.28 -18.13
N ASP A 149 4.67 30.41 -17.95
CA ASP A 149 5.61 30.80 -19.01
C ASP A 149 5.97 29.65 -19.99
N GLY A 150 5.32 28.50 -19.84
CA GLY A 150 5.53 27.29 -20.63
C GLY A 150 6.78 26.50 -20.28
N THR A 151 7.48 26.84 -19.19
CA THR A 151 8.69 26.11 -18.73
C THR A 151 8.42 25.10 -17.62
N ALA A 152 7.28 25.19 -16.94
CA ALA A 152 6.74 24.14 -16.09
C ALA A 152 5.84 23.19 -16.91
N ALA A 153 5.76 21.93 -16.49
CA ALA A 153 4.92 20.92 -17.14
C ALA A 153 3.50 21.50 -17.31
N SER A 154 3.04 21.63 -18.55
CA SER A 154 1.67 22.05 -18.84
C SER A 154 0.73 21.11 -18.11
N SER A 155 0.02 21.64 -17.12
CA SER A 155 -1.13 21.02 -16.50
C SER A 155 -2.19 20.77 -17.58
N SER A 156 -2.13 19.61 -18.21
CA SER A 156 -3.05 19.31 -19.29
C SER A 156 -4.36 18.86 -18.68
N THR A 157 -5.44 19.64 -18.82
CA THR A 157 -6.78 19.27 -18.32
C THR A 157 -7.44 18.15 -19.12
N THR A 158 -6.84 17.79 -20.25
CA THR A 158 -7.29 16.74 -21.16
C THR A 158 -6.06 16.04 -21.72
N ALA A 159 -6.16 14.73 -21.91
CA ALA A 159 -5.12 14.00 -22.58
C ALA A 159 -4.99 14.43 -24.05
N GLN A 160 -3.76 14.63 -24.51
CA GLN A 160 -3.47 14.93 -25.91
C GLN A 160 -2.88 13.70 -26.57
N ALA A 161 -3.41 13.31 -27.73
CA ALA A 161 -2.85 12.20 -28.49
C ALA A 161 -1.46 12.55 -29.07
N SER A 162 -0.51 11.65 -28.92
CA SER A 162 0.75 11.62 -29.69
C SER A 162 0.52 10.98 -31.07
N GLY A 163 1.55 10.96 -31.91
CA GLY A 163 1.59 10.21 -33.16
C GLY A 163 1.96 8.72 -33.00
N VAL A 164 2.27 8.27 -31.79
CA VAL A 164 2.69 6.89 -31.49
C VAL A 164 1.51 6.03 -31.06
N THR A 165 1.47 4.78 -31.55
CA THR A 165 0.51 3.77 -31.11
C THR A 165 1.21 2.58 -30.46
N LEU A 166 0.52 1.93 -29.52
CA LEU A 166 0.93 0.67 -28.89
C LEU A 166 -0.20 -0.34 -29.00
N THR A 167 0.14 -1.63 -29.05
CA THR A 167 -0.84 -2.72 -29.02
C THR A 167 -0.79 -3.41 -27.67
N VAL A 168 -1.93 -3.47 -26.98
CA VAL A 168 -2.09 -4.16 -25.69
C VAL A 168 -3.22 -5.16 -25.84
N ASN A 169 -2.96 -6.45 -25.58
CA ASN A 169 -3.94 -7.54 -25.71
C ASN A 169 -4.73 -7.50 -27.03
N ASP A 170 -4.02 -7.41 -28.16
CA ASP A 170 -4.58 -7.29 -29.53
C ASP A 170 -5.44 -6.03 -29.80
N THR A 171 -5.48 -5.07 -28.87
CA THR A 171 -6.16 -3.78 -29.02
C THR A 171 -5.14 -2.68 -29.26
N GLU A 172 -5.37 -1.85 -30.27
CA GLU A 172 -4.50 -0.70 -30.57
C GLU A 172 -4.94 0.52 -29.75
N TYR A 173 -3.97 1.16 -29.11
CA TYR A 173 -4.14 2.39 -28.33
C TYR A 173 -3.23 3.47 -28.89
N THR A 174 -3.66 4.72 -28.76
CA THR A 174 -2.82 5.89 -29.06
C THR A 174 -2.14 6.35 -27.78
N VAL A 175 -0.82 6.51 -27.81
CA VAL A 175 -0.08 7.04 -26.66
C VAL A 175 -0.45 8.51 -26.52
N ALA A 176 -0.71 8.98 -25.31
CA ALA A 176 -0.92 10.39 -25.07
C ALA A 176 0.43 11.12 -24.89
N SER A 177 0.58 12.31 -25.47
CA SER A 177 1.71 13.20 -25.22
C SER A 177 1.62 13.89 -23.86
N SER A 178 0.41 14.01 -23.30
CA SER A 178 0.12 14.52 -21.95
C SER A 178 -1.15 13.89 -21.38
N TYR A 179 -1.37 13.97 -20.07
CA TYR A 179 -2.53 13.43 -19.36
C TYR A 179 -3.04 14.37 -18.25
N PRO A 180 -4.29 14.22 -17.78
CA PRO A 180 -4.82 14.98 -16.64
C PRO A 180 -4.01 14.77 -15.36
N ASP A 181 -3.53 15.85 -14.74
CA ASP A 181 -2.77 15.77 -13.48
C ASP A 181 -3.58 15.08 -12.37
N SER A 182 -4.91 15.22 -12.39
CA SER A 182 -5.83 14.52 -11.48
C SER A 182 -5.82 13.00 -11.63
N GLU A 183 -5.34 12.48 -12.76
CA GLU A 183 -5.22 11.05 -13.01
C GLU A 183 -3.83 10.49 -12.65
N LEU A 184 -2.86 11.35 -12.28
CA LEU A 184 -1.54 10.92 -11.84
C LEU A 184 -1.69 10.00 -10.61
N PRO A 185 -1.27 8.72 -10.69
CA PRO A 185 -1.48 7.81 -9.58
C PRO A 185 -0.61 8.16 -8.36
N ALA A 186 -1.13 7.92 -7.16
CA ALA A 186 -0.37 8.11 -5.93
C ALA A 186 0.99 7.37 -5.96
N GLY A 187 2.03 8.01 -5.43
CA GLY A 187 3.40 7.46 -5.43
C GLY A 187 4.12 7.50 -6.78
N PHE A 188 3.58 8.21 -7.77
CA PHE A 188 4.25 8.52 -9.03
C PHE A 188 4.44 10.02 -9.21
N VAL A 189 5.45 10.38 -9.99
CA VAL A 189 5.73 11.74 -10.44
C VAL A 189 5.74 11.77 -11.97
N SER A 190 5.32 12.89 -12.56
CA SER A 190 5.39 13.07 -14.01
C SER A 190 6.84 12.99 -14.49
N ALA A 191 7.06 12.30 -15.61
CA ALA A 191 8.38 12.05 -16.16
C ALA A 191 8.34 11.96 -17.69
N ASP A 192 9.44 12.38 -18.33
CA ASP A 192 9.63 12.19 -19.76
C ASP A 192 9.95 10.72 -20.06
N ILE A 193 9.07 10.06 -20.83
CA ILE A 193 9.23 8.66 -21.23
C ILE A 193 9.40 8.59 -22.75
N THR A 194 10.40 7.84 -23.21
CA THR A 194 10.59 7.61 -24.65
C THR A 194 9.82 6.37 -25.09
N VAL A 195 8.81 6.57 -25.93
CA VAL A 195 7.94 5.52 -26.49
C VAL A 195 8.06 5.54 -28.01
N GLY A 196 8.47 4.43 -28.62
CA GLY A 196 8.64 4.35 -30.07
C GLY A 196 9.63 5.36 -30.66
N GLY A 197 10.52 5.94 -29.85
CA GLY A 197 11.45 7.00 -30.24
C GLY A 197 10.91 8.44 -30.10
N GLU A 198 9.66 8.62 -29.68
CA GLU A 198 9.08 9.92 -29.32
C GLU A 198 9.10 10.09 -27.80
N THR A 199 9.39 11.31 -27.32
CA THR A 199 9.30 11.63 -25.89
C THR A 199 7.89 12.10 -25.58
N VAL A 200 7.23 11.44 -24.63
CA VAL A 200 5.90 11.78 -24.13
C VAL A 200 5.94 12.00 -22.62
N THR A 201 4.98 12.74 -22.08
CA THR A 201 4.80 12.84 -20.63
C THR A 201 4.11 11.58 -20.11
N GLY A 202 4.86 10.76 -19.37
CA GLY A 202 4.36 9.61 -18.63
C GLY A 202 4.52 9.84 -17.12
N ALA A 203 4.36 8.78 -16.34
CA ALA A 203 4.58 8.82 -14.89
C ALA A 203 5.68 7.82 -14.50
N SER A 204 6.53 8.17 -13.55
CA SER A 204 7.57 7.29 -13.01
C SER A 204 7.49 7.28 -11.49
N ARG A 205 7.79 6.15 -10.87
CA ARG A 205 8.09 6.16 -9.43
C ARG A 205 9.39 6.90 -9.18
N GLU A 206 9.51 7.51 -7.99
CA GLU A 206 10.69 8.27 -7.58
C GLU A 206 11.99 7.44 -7.66
N ASN A 207 11.91 6.15 -7.32
CA ASN A 207 13.05 5.22 -7.39
C ASN A 207 13.30 4.65 -8.80
N GLY A 208 12.49 5.03 -9.80
CA GLY A 208 12.58 4.52 -11.18
C GLY A 208 12.15 3.07 -11.36
N SER A 209 11.53 2.44 -10.36
CA SER A 209 11.18 1.01 -10.38
C SER A 209 10.02 0.64 -11.31
N ALA A 210 9.21 1.63 -11.72
CA ALA A 210 8.11 1.44 -12.65
C ALA A 210 7.89 2.73 -13.45
N GLN A 211 7.61 2.58 -14.75
CA GLN A 211 7.24 3.64 -15.67
C GLN A 211 5.84 3.38 -16.22
N LEU A 212 5.02 4.40 -16.27
CA LEU A 212 3.66 4.36 -16.80
C LEU A 212 3.55 5.28 -18.01
N VAL A 213 2.79 4.84 -18.99
CA VAL A 213 2.38 5.66 -20.13
C VAL A 213 0.86 5.75 -20.14
N TYR A 214 0.35 6.91 -20.55
CA TYR A 214 -1.09 7.14 -20.63
C TYR A 214 -1.57 6.78 -22.04
N LEU A 215 -2.51 5.86 -22.15
CA LEU A 215 -2.99 5.32 -23.41
C LEU A 215 -4.46 5.64 -23.61
N LEU A 216 -4.79 6.13 -24.81
CA LEU A 216 -6.13 6.48 -25.26
C LEU A 216 -6.71 5.36 -26.11
N ASP A 217 -7.92 4.92 -25.77
CA ASP A 217 -8.67 3.97 -26.57
C ASP A 217 -9.32 4.61 -27.82
N GLY A 218 -10.11 3.85 -28.58
CA GLY A 218 -10.80 4.36 -29.77
C GLY A 218 -11.87 5.42 -29.51
N ASN A 219 -12.31 5.60 -28.25
CA ASN A 219 -13.23 6.63 -27.81
C ASN A 219 -12.51 7.87 -27.25
N ASN A 220 -11.17 7.82 -27.13
CA ASN A 220 -10.32 8.76 -26.39
C ASN A 220 -10.52 8.69 -24.87
N ASP A 221 -11.02 7.58 -24.35
CA ASP A 221 -10.99 7.29 -22.93
C ASP A 221 -9.57 6.80 -22.58
N GLY A 222 -8.97 7.43 -21.57
CA GLY A 222 -7.57 7.25 -21.23
C GLY A 222 -7.36 6.48 -19.93
N ALA A 223 -6.24 5.76 -19.85
CA ALA A 223 -5.78 5.14 -18.61
C ALA A 223 -4.27 4.94 -18.61
N PHE A 224 -3.69 4.78 -17.42
CA PHE A 224 -2.29 4.42 -17.27
C PHE A 224 -2.05 2.93 -17.50
N PHE A 225 -1.00 2.62 -18.26
CA PHE A 225 -0.48 1.28 -18.49
C PHE A 225 0.98 1.21 -18.03
N LEU A 226 1.40 0.05 -17.53
CA LEU A 226 2.81 -0.19 -17.20
C LEU A 226 3.61 -0.31 -18.49
N TYR A 227 4.62 0.53 -18.65
CA TYR A 227 5.48 0.57 -19.83
C TYR A 227 6.79 -0.15 -19.59
N ASN A 228 7.17 -1.02 -20.53
CA ASN A 228 8.48 -1.64 -20.59
C ASN A 228 9.27 -1.02 -21.74
N SER A 229 10.34 -0.29 -21.39
CA SER A 229 11.21 0.38 -22.35
C SER A 229 12.17 -0.56 -23.08
N GLU A 230 12.39 -1.79 -22.59
CA GLU A 230 13.31 -2.75 -23.21
C GLU A 230 12.73 -3.35 -24.50
N ASP A 231 11.43 -3.62 -24.52
CA ASP A 231 10.71 -4.22 -25.66
C ASP A 231 9.65 -3.31 -26.26
N ASN A 232 9.49 -2.09 -25.72
CA ASN A 232 8.51 -1.10 -26.15
C ASN A 232 7.07 -1.65 -26.09
N THR A 233 6.74 -2.32 -24.98
CA THR A 233 5.42 -2.88 -24.72
C THR A 233 4.73 -2.18 -23.56
N ALA A 234 3.40 -2.28 -23.52
CA ALA A 234 2.58 -1.78 -22.43
C ALA A 234 1.66 -2.90 -21.93
N SER A 235 1.42 -2.93 -20.61
CA SER A 235 0.55 -3.92 -19.96
C SER A 235 -0.50 -3.23 -19.09
N PRO A 236 -1.75 -3.75 -19.03
CA PRO A 236 -2.78 -3.17 -18.19
C PRO A 236 -2.44 -3.36 -16.72
N ILE A 237 -2.85 -2.40 -15.89
CA ILE A 237 -2.55 -2.38 -14.44
C ILE A 237 -3.67 -1.78 -13.61
N GLN A 238 -3.77 -2.21 -12.34
CA GLN A 238 -4.48 -1.49 -11.28
C GLN A 238 -3.47 -1.02 -10.26
N ILE A 239 -3.53 0.24 -9.86
CA ILE A 239 -2.73 0.73 -8.73
C ILE A 239 -3.62 0.74 -7.50
N VAL A 240 -3.12 0.17 -6.40
CA VAL A 240 -3.80 0.18 -5.11
C VAL A 240 -2.88 0.78 -4.06
N THR A 241 -3.44 1.64 -3.20
CA THR A 241 -2.75 2.22 -2.05
C THR A 241 -3.01 1.34 -0.83
N LEU A 242 -1.94 0.89 -0.18
CA LEU A 242 -2.01 0.08 1.02
C LEU A 242 -2.14 0.98 2.25
N THR A 243 -2.62 0.42 3.37
CA THR A 243 -2.77 1.15 4.65
C THR A 243 -1.46 1.78 5.15
N SER A 244 -0.30 1.24 4.76
CA SER A 244 1.01 1.83 5.06
C SER A 244 1.37 3.06 4.21
N GLY A 245 0.50 3.50 3.30
CA GLY A 245 0.75 4.58 2.34
C GLY A 245 1.58 4.17 1.12
N SER A 246 2.08 2.92 1.08
CA SER A 246 2.80 2.38 -0.07
C SER A 246 1.85 1.91 -1.18
N THR A 247 2.31 1.91 -2.43
CA THR A 247 1.50 1.48 -3.57
C THR A 247 1.91 0.12 -4.11
N LEU A 248 0.91 -0.67 -4.51
CA LEU A 248 1.04 -1.96 -5.15
C LEU A 248 0.43 -1.87 -6.56
N ILE A 249 1.17 -2.31 -7.58
CA ILE A 249 0.70 -2.29 -8.97
C ILE A 249 0.27 -3.71 -9.31
N LEU A 250 -1.03 -3.98 -9.33
CA LEU A 250 -1.58 -5.25 -9.81
C LEU A 250 -1.42 -5.33 -11.33
N LEU A 251 -0.98 -6.48 -11.81
CA LEU A 251 -0.64 -6.67 -13.21
C LEU A 251 -1.74 -7.38 -13.98
N GLY A 252 -1.95 -6.94 -15.21
CA GLY A 252 -2.83 -7.56 -16.21
C GLY A 252 -2.30 -8.84 -16.83
N ASP A 253 -1.33 -9.50 -16.20
CA ASP A 253 -0.72 -10.73 -16.68
C ASP A 253 -0.53 -11.77 -15.55
N ARG A 254 -0.74 -13.05 -15.90
CA ARG A 254 -0.49 -14.20 -15.00
C ARG A 254 0.99 -14.57 -14.90
N GLY A 255 1.87 -13.96 -15.69
CA GLY A 255 3.30 -14.29 -15.70
C GLY A 255 3.59 -15.78 -15.90
N ASP A 256 4.85 -16.15 -15.70
CA ASP A 256 5.32 -17.53 -15.84
C ASP A 256 5.40 -18.25 -14.49
N VAL A 257 4.23 -18.44 -13.87
CA VAL A 257 4.12 -19.09 -12.55
C VAL A 257 3.47 -20.46 -12.64
N THR A 258 4.07 -21.46 -11.98
CA THR A 258 3.42 -22.76 -11.74
C THR A 258 2.88 -22.81 -10.32
N LEU A 259 1.56 -22.97 -10.20
CA LEU A 259 0.84 -23.05 -8.92
C LEU A 259 0.32 -24.46 -8.64
N PRO A 260 0.09 -24.82 -7.36
CA PRO A 260 -0.61 -26.05 -7.01
C PRO A 260 -1.99 -26.15 -7.67
N ALA A 261 -2.43 -27.36 -8.02
CA ALA A 261 -3.69 -27.64 -8.73
C ALA A 261 -4.98 -27.13 -8.04
N ARG A 262 -4.89 -26.64 -6.80
CA ARG A 262 -6.01 -26.00 -6.09
C ARG A 262 -6.34 -24.61 -6.63
N TYR A 263 -5.43 -23.97 -7.33
CA TYR A 263 -5.62 -22.64 -7.90
C TYR A 263 -6.17 -22.75 -9.31
N GLN A 264 -7.26 -22.04 -9.58
CA GLN A 264 -7.93 -22.03 -10.88
C GLN A 264 -7.90 -20.64 -11.46
N GLU A 265 -7.55 -20.52 -12.75
CA GLU A 265 -7.55 -19.25 -13.46
C GLU A 265 -8.95 -18.65 -13.51
N VAL A 266 -9.03 -17.36 -13.17
CA VAL A 266 -10.26 -16.57 -13.17
C VAL A 266 -9.95 -15.14 -13.60
N GLU A 267 -10.93 -14.45 -14.16
CA GLU A 267 -10.90 -13.00 -14.35
C GLU A 267 -11.61 -12.36 -13.15
N LEU A 268 -10.93 -11.49 -12.42
CA LEU A 268 -11.41 -10.89 -11.18
C LEU A 268 -11.63 -9.39 -11.37
N ASP A 269 -12.85 -8.94 -11.09
CA ASP A 269 -13.19 -7.52 -11.04
C ASP A 269 -12.64 -6.92 -9.74
N ILE A 270 -11.61 -6.09 -9.84
CA ILE A 270 -10.95 -5.44 -8.68
C ILE A 270 -11.60 -4.08 -8.39
N SER A 271 -12.15 -3.44 -9.41
CA SER A 271 -12.86 -2.18 -9.34
C SER A 271 -14.01 -2.20 -10.34
N ASP A 272 -14.90 -1.21 -10.28
CA ASP A 272 -16.02 -1.07 -11.22
C ASP A 272 -15.57 -0.91 -12.69
N THR A 273 -14.30 -0.58 -12.90
CA THR A 273 -13.72 -0.29 -14.21
C THR A 273 -12.66 -1.27 -14.66
N GLN A 274 -12.20 -2.18 -13.80
CA GLN A 274 -11.07 -3.05 -14.12
C GLN A 274 -11.21 -4.51 -13.68
N THR A 275 -11.14 -5.38 -14.68
CA THR A 275 -11.02 -6.82 -14.54
C THR A 275 -9.57 -7.24 -14.79
N LEU A 276 -8.98 -7.98 -13.86
CA LEU A 276 -7.62 -8.47 -13.96
C LEU A 276 -7.56 -10.00 -13.87
N PRO A 277 -6.58 -10.64 -14.54
CA PRO A 277 -6.40 -12.06 -14.42
C PRO A 277 -5.87 -12.43 -13.03
N ALA A 278 -6.52 -13.40 -12.40
CA ALA A 278 -6.17 -13.91 -11.09
C ALA A 278 -6.23 -15.45 -11.08
N TRP A 279 -5.90 -16.04 -9.92
CA TRP A 279 -6.25 -17.43 -9.62
C TRP A 279 -7.06 -17.53 -8.34
N GLN A 280 -8.23 -18.14 -8.40
CA GLN A 280 -9.06 -18.40 -7.23
C GLN A 280 -8.60 -19.66 -6.51
N ASP A 281 -8.52 -19.62 -5.18
CA ASP A 281 -8.31 -20.81 -4.37
C ASP A 281 -9.60 -21.65 -4.30
N SER A 282 -9.59 -22.83 -4.91
CA SER A 282 -10.75 -23.74 -4.90
C SER A 282 -11.11 -24.28 -3.50
N LYS A 283 -10.18 -24.21 -2.54
CA LYS A 283 -10.48 -24.55 -1.13
C LYS A 283 -11.16 -23.42 -0.39
N ASN A 284 -10.94 -22.17 -0.82
CA ASN A 284 -11.50 -21.00 -0.20
C ASN A 284 -11.69 -19.87 -1.22
N SER A 285 -12.90 -19.73 -1.74
CA SER A 285 -13.26 -18.78 -2.80
C SER A 285 -13.13 -17.30 -2.41
N ARG A 286 -12.85 -17.01 -1.14
CA ARG A 286 -12.52 -15.67 -0.63
C ARG A 286 -11.11 -15.21 -1.04
N TYR A 287 -10.20 -16.15 -1.33
CA TYR A 287 -8.81 -15.83 -1.63
C TYR A 287 -8.49 -15.98 -3.11
N TYR A 288 -7.79 -14.97 -3.62
CA TYR A 288 -7.28 -14.92 -4.98
C TYR A 288 -5.78 -14.68 -4.95
N LEU A 289 -5.05 -15.20 -5.93
CA LEU A 289 -3.66 -14.82 -6.18
C LEU A 289 -3.61 -13.90 -7.40
N MET A 290 -2.75 -12.90 -7.33
CA MET A 290 -2.53 -11.91 -8.39
C MET A 290 -1.05 -11.58 -8.49
N ASN A 291 -0.54 -11.35 -9.69
CA ASN A 291 0.79 -10.77 -9.83
C ASN A 291 0.73 -9.28 -9.58
N ALA A 292 1.75 -8.77 -8.88
CA ALA A 292 1.89 -7.35 -8.66
C ALA A 292 3.35 -6.92 -8.52
N LEU A 293 3.64 -5.64 -8.75
CA LEU A 293 4.91 -4.99 -8.40
C LEU A 293 4.75 -4.26 -7.06
N ASN A 294 5.64 -4.58 -6.11
CA ASN A 294 5.75 -3.83 -4.86
C ASN A 294 6.39 -2.44 -5.09
N ALA A 295 6.48 -1.62 -4.05
CA ALA A 295 7.10 -0.28 -4.09
C ALA A 295 8.56 -0.28 -4.60
N SER A 296 9.30 -1.38 -4.42
CA SER A 296 10.68 -1.56 -4.87
C SER A 296 10.80 -1.99 -6.33
N GLY A 297 9.69 -2.35 -6.99
CA GLY A 297 9.67 -2.88 -8.35
C GLY A 297 9.75 -4.40 -8.45
N ASP A 298 9.77 -5.11 -7.31
CA ASP A 298 9.82 -6.56 -7.33
C ASP A 298 8.45 -7.11 -7.73
N ARG A 299 8.45 -7.90 -8.79
CA ARG A 299 7.29 -8.69 -9.21
C ARG A 299 7.14 -9.89 -8.29
N ALA A 300 5.97 -10.04 -7.69
CA ALA A 300 5.62 -11.18 -6.86
C ALA A 300 4.13 -11.51 -6.93
N LEU A 301 3.77 -12.67 -6.39
CA LEU A 301 2.38 -13.02 -6.14
C LEU A 301 1.90 -12.44 -4.82
N TYR A 302 0.68 -11.91 -4.85
CA TYR A 302 -0.04 -11.42 -3.70
C TYR A 302 -1.34 -12.19 -3.56
N ARG A 303 -1.64 -12.58 -2.32
CA ARG A 303 -2.95 -13.07 -1.94
C ARG A 303 -3.86 -11.88 -1.65
N TYR A 304 -4.91 -11.78 -2.45
CA TYR A 304 -6.01 -10.85 -2.25
C TYR A 304 -7.14 -11.54 -1.49
N ASP A 305 -7.59 -10.91 -0.41
CA ASP A 305 -8.79 -11.30 0.33
C ASP A 305 -9.97 -10.48 -0.19
N SER A 306 -10.93 -11.10 -0.86
CA SER A 306 -12.05 -10.38 -1.46
C SER A 306 -13.11 -9.91 -0.45
N THR A 307 -13.05 -10.35 0.81
CA THR A 307 -13.98 -9.90 1.86
C THR A 307 -13.44 -8.68 2.57
N ASP A 308 -12.16 -8.74 2.97
CA ASP A 308 -11.52 -7.64 3.71
C ASP A 308 -10.78 -6.66 2.79
N GLN A 309 -10.72 -6.97 1.49
CA GLN A 309 -10.03 -6.18 0.46
C GLN A 309 -8.55 -5.93 0.77
N THR A 310 -7.90 -6.89 1.43
CA THR A 310 -6.48 -6.78 1.82
C THR A 310 -5.56 -7.57 0.88
N TYR A 311 -4.33 -7.07 0.75
CA TYR A 311 -3.27 -7.70 -0.05
C TYR A 311 -2.15 -8.17 0.86
N GLN A 312 -1.73 -9.41 0.69
CA GLN A 312 -0.64 -10.02 1.46
C GLN A 312 0.33 -10.71 0.51
N TYR A 313 1.63 -10.53 0.73
CA TYR A 313 2.64 -11.23 -0.04
C TYR A 313 2.45 -12.76 0.05
N TYR A 314 2.54 -13.45 -1.08
CA TYR A 314 2.39 -14.90 -1.17
C TYR A 314 3.69 -15.55 -1.68
N GLY A 315 4.50 -16.05 -0.75
CA GLY A 315 5.80 -16.68 -1.04
C GLY A 315 5.83 -18.21 -0.99
N ASP A 316 4.76 -18.85 -0.54
CA ASP A 316 4.74 -20.31 -0.31
C ASP A 316 4.34 -21.07 -1.59
N ASP A 317 5.07 -22.16 -1.90
CA ASP A 317 4.78 -23.12 -2.99
C ASP A 317 4.77 -22.56 -4.44
N VAL A 318 5.44 -21.43 -4.69
CA VAL A 318 5.58 -20.86 -6.04
C VAL A 318 6.82 -21.43 -6.73
N THR A 319 6.64 -22.19 -7.82
CA THR A 319 7.76 -22.56 -8.70
C THR A 319 7.73 -21.74 -9.99
N THR A 320 8.71 -20.85 -10.15
CA THR A 320 8.91 -20.07 -11.39
C THR A 320 9.46 -20.98 -12.49
N THR A 321 8.85 -20.97 -13.67
CA THR A 321 9.41 -21.66 -14.83
C THR A 321 10.63 -20.87 -15.29
N ALA A 322 11.83 -21.32 -14.94
CA ALA A 322 13.07 -20.60 -15.23
C ALA A 322 13.31 -20.44 -16.75
N SER A 323 12.99 -19.27 -17.29
CA SER A 323 13.74 -18.65 -18.39
C SER A 323 14.69 -17.62 -17.76
N GLY A 324 15.99 -17.89 -17.88
CA GLY A 324 16.98 -17.48 -16.89
C GLY A 324 17.29 -15.98 -16.77
N THR A 325 17.58 -15.55 -15.53
CA THR A 325 18.95 -15.23 -15.10
C THR A 325 19.05 -15.36 -13.58
N ASN A 326 20.27 -15.61 -13.11
CA ASN A 326 20.63 -16.20 -11.83
C ASN A 326 20.05 -15.49 -10.58
N SER A 327 19.46 -16.27 -9.68
CA SER A 327 19.66 -16.10 -8.24
C SER A 327 19.70 -17.47 -7.58
N ASP A 328 20.80 -17.72 -6.87
CA ASP A 328 21.12 -18.95 -6.17
C ASP A 328 20.09 -19.23 -5.05
N SER A 329 19.35 -20.33 -5.16
CA SER A 329 18.80 -20.99 -3.97
C SER A 329 18.56 -22.48 -4.22
N GLY A 330 19.38 -23.29 -3.54
CA GLY A 330 18.95 -24.57 -2.97
C GLY A 330 18.74 -25.74 -3.92
N ILE A 331 19.76 -26.60 -3.98
CA ILE A 331 19.87 -27.86 -4.74
C ILE A 331 18.94 -28.98 -4.20
N PHE A 332 17.74 -28.67 -3.68
CA PHE A 332 16.80 -29.65 -3.13
C PHE A 332 15.55 -29.91 -4.00
N GLY A 333 15.31 -29.09 -5.03
CA GLY A 333 14.17 -29.26 -5.95
C GLY A 333 14.29 -30.39 -6.99
N ARG A 334 15.41 -31.13 -7.04
CA ARG A 334 15.70 -32.05 -8.17
C ARG A 334 15.38 -33.52 -7.94
N VAL A 335 14.87 -33.91 -6.77
CA VAL A 335 14.53 -35.33 -6.48
C VAL A 335 13.02 -35.57 -6.29
N SER A 336 12.22 -34.51 -6.07
CA SER A 336 10.78 -34.66 -5.83
C SER A 336 9.91 -34.60 -7.09
N THR A 337 10.45 -34.12 -8.22
CA THR A 337 9.67 -33.84 -9.45
C THR A 337 9.64 -34.99 -10.45
N PHE A 338 10.41 -36.06 -10.25
CA PHE A 338 10.35 -37.22 -11.15
C PHE A 338 9.19 -38.16 -10.82
N VAL A 339 8.66 -38.11 -9.59
CA VAL A 339 7.66 -39.08 -9.13
C VAL A 339 6.23 -38.63 -9.47
N GLN A 340 5.95 -37.32 -9.59
CA GLN A 340 4.57 -36.83 -9.75
C GLN A 340 4.02 -36.87 -11.18
N ASP A 341 4.84 -36.66 -12.22
CA ASP A 341 4.37 -36.72 -13.63
C ASP A 341 4.48 -38.09 -14.28
N HIS A 342 5.11 -39.06 -13.59
CA HIS A 342 5.32 -40.41 -14.11
C HIS A 342 4.89 -41.48 -13.11
N VAL A 343 3.95 -41.23 -12.19
CA VAL A 343 3.48 -42.23 -11.21
C VAL A 343 3.14 -43.56 -11.91
N ASP A 344 2.46 -43.53 -13.06
CA ASP A 344 2.12 -44.73 -13.83
C ASP A 344 3.35 -45.43 -14.42
N VAL A 345 4.32 -44.69 -14.96
CA VAL A 345 5.55 -45.25 -15.56
C VAL A 345 6.53 -45.74 -14.49
N VAL A 346 6.62 -45.05 -13.35
CA VAL A 346 7.41 -45.43 -12.18
C VAL A 346 6.80 -46.67 -11.51
N MET A 347 5.47 -46.77 -11.42
CA MET A 347 4.79 -47.97 -10.93
C MET A 347 4.92 -49.15 -11.89
N ILE A 348 4.85 -48.93 -13.22
CA ILE A 348 5.14 -49.95 -14.23
C ILE A 348 6.61 -50.40 -14.15
N GLY A 349 7.55 -49.44 -14.01
CA GLY A 349 8.98 -49.71 -13.87
C GLY A 349 9.32 -50.47 -12.60
N ALA A 350 8.73 -50.07 -11.46
CA ALA A 350 8.85 -50.77 -10.18
C ALA A 350 8.25 -52.18 -10.25
N GLY A 351 7.11 -52.36 -10.93
CA GLY A 351 6.51 -53.66 -11.19
C GLY A 351 7.41 -54.56 -12.05
N PHE A 352 8.04 -54.01 -13.10
CA PHE A 352 9.00 -54.74 -13.92
C PHE A 352 10.26 -55.11 -13.14
N ALA A 353 10.80 -54.20 -12.33
CA ALA A 353 11.94 -54.45 -11.46
C ALA A 353 11.63 -55.56 -10.43
N PHE A 354 10.43 -55.53 -9.83
CA PHE A 354 9.96 -56.58 -8.93
C PHE A 354 9.83 -57.95 -9.63
N LEU A 355 9.34 -57.97 -10.88
CA LEU A 355 9.24 -59.20 -11.67
C LEU A 355 10.62 -59.79 -12.00
N VAL A 356 11.59 -58.95 -12.37
CA VAL A 356 12.99 -59.37 -12.58
C VAL A 356 13.61 -59.90 -11.28
N LEU A 357 13.37 -59.24 -10.15
CA LEU A 357 13.83 -59.70 -8.84
C LEU A 357 13.24 -61.08 -8.50
N LEU A 358 11.94 -61.28 -8.75
CA LEU A 358 11.27 -62.56 -8.52
C LEU A 358 11.84 -63.66 -9.43
N LEU A 359 12.16 -63.36 -10.68
CA LEU A 359 12.83 -64.28 -11.59
C LEU A 359 14.24 -64.65 -11.10
N LEU A 360 15.00 -63.67 -10.59
CA LEU A 360 16.31 -63.92 -9.96
C LEU A 360 16.18 -64.81 -8.71
N ILE A 361 15.17 -64.58 -7.88
CA ILE A 361 14.88 -65.43 -6.71
C ILE A 361 14.55 -66.85 -7.16
N ILE A 362 13.75 -67.05 -8.22
CA ILE A 362 13.47 -68.39 -8.77
C ILE A 362 14.74 -69.03 -9.32
N ILE A 363 15.58 -68.29 -10.07
CA ILE A 363 16.84 -68.83 -10.59
C ILE A 363 17.77 -69.20 -9.43
N LEU A 364 17.87 -68.37 -8.40
CA LEU A 364 18.63 -68.66 -7.19
C LEU A 364 18.03 -69.85 -6.45
N ALA A 365 16.71 -69.97 -6.32
CA ALA A 365 16.05 -71.10 -5.70
C ALA A 365 16.26 -72.40 -6.50
N VAL A 366 16.26 -72.34 -7.83
CA VAL A 366 16.57 -73.49 -8.70
C VAL A 366 18.06 -73.84 -8.62
N LYS A 367 18.98 -72.85 -8.60
CA LYS A 367 20.41 -73.08 -8.39
C LYS A 367 20.70 -73.62 -6.98
N LEU A 368 19.97 -73.13 -5.98
CA LEU A 368 20.06 -73.56 -4.59
C LEU A 368 19.49 -74.97 -4.47
N HIS A 369 18.37 -75.29 -5.12
CA HIS A 369 17.81 -76.64 -5.15
C HIS A 369 18.74 -77.60 -5.89
N ARG A 370 19.34 -77.20 -7.01
CA ARG A 370 20.32 -78.01 -7.76
C ARG A 370 21.62 -78.22 -6.98
N ARG A 371 22.12 -77.20 -6.26
CA ARG A 371 23.25 -77.36 -5.32
C ARG A 371 22.88 -78.12 -4.06
N ASN A 372 21.62 -78.05 -3.61
CA ASN A 372 21.13 -78.84 -2.47
C ASN A 372 20.99 -80.32 -2.86
N LEU A 373 20.64 -80.61 -4.12
CA LEU A 373 20.67 -81.95 -4.70
C LEU A 373 22.11 -82.47 -4.91
N GLU A 374 23.06 -81.63 -5.32
CA GLU A 374 24.49 -81.99 -5.32
C GLU A 374 25.08 -82.11 -3.90
N LEU A 375 24.49 -81.44 -2.91
CA LEU A 375 24.85 -81.60 -1.50
C LEU A 375 24.26 -82.90 -0.93
N ASP A 376 23.03 -83.28 -1.27
CA ASP A 376 22.47 -84.59 -0.87
C ASP A 376 23.32 -85.74 -1.41
N ASP A 377 23.79 -85.68 -2.68
CA ASP A 377 24.69 -86.69 -3.23
C ASP A 377 26.06 -86.75 -2.49
N VAL A 378 26.57 -85.62 -2.00
CA VAL A 378 27.84 -85.54 -1.23
C VAL A 378 27.65 -85.88 0.25
N TYR A 379 26.47 -85.62 0.82
CA TYR A 379 26.11 -86.05 2.17
C TYR A 379 25.80 -87.54 2.23
N ASP A 380 25.25 -88.15 1.17
CA ASP A 380 25.14 -89.60 1.02
C ASP A 380 26.54 -90.27 0.91
N GLU A 381 27.51 -89.62 0.26
CA GLU A 381 28.92 -90.07 0.22
C GLU A 381 29.64 -89.89 1.57
N LEU A 382 29.31 -88.84 2.33
CA LEU A 382 29.83 -88.61 3.68
C LEU A 382 29.16 -89.49 4.74
N ASP A 383 27.92 -89.93 4.57
CA ASP A 383 27.27 -90.91 5.45
C ASP A 383 27.84 -92.33 5.22
N GLU A 384 28.30 -92.66 4.01
CA GLU A 384 29.13 -93.86 3.76
C GLU A 384 30.53 -93.78 4.41
N LEU A 385 31.12 -92.59 4.53
CA LEU A 385 32.44 -92.38 5.18
C LEU A 385 32.37 -92.26 6.71
N THR A 386 31.29 -91.71 7.26
CA THR A 386 31.12 -91.51 8.71
C THR A 386 30.57 -92.74 9.42
N LYS A 387 29.89 -93.66 8.73
CA LYS A 387 29.60 -95.01 9.25
C LYS A 387 30.85 -95.89 9.40
N LYS A 388 32.01 -95.44 8.90
CA LYS A 388 33.31 -96.11 9.01
C LYS A 388 34.34 -95.34 9.84
N LYS A 389 33.95 -94.60 10.89
CA LYS A 389 34.86 -94.37 12.03
C LYS A 389 34.10 -93.84 13.25
N GLY A 390 33.58 -94.78 14.04
CA GLY A 390 33.16 -94.47 15.40
C GLY A 390 34.34 -94.21 16.35
N SER A 391 33.98 -93.82 17.57
CA SER A 391 34.77 -93.63 18.80
C SER A 391 35.64 -92.36 18.84
N ASP A 392 35.65 -91.53 19.87
CA ASP A 392 35.02 -91.49 21.21
C ASP A 392 35.16 -90.03 21.72
N GLY A 393 34.33 -89.60 22.69
CA GLY A 393 34.34 -88.24 23.29
C GLY A 393 35.55 -87.94 24.22
N PRO A 394 35.43 -87.13 25.29
CA PRO A 394 34.39 -86.15 25.67
C PRO A 394 34.94 -84.82 26.31
N GLY A 395 34.05 -83.90 26.70
CA GLY A 395 34.18 -83.04 27.92
C GLY A 395 34.71 -81.60 27.77
N GLY A 396 33.90 -80.60 28.14
CA GLY A 396 34.20 -79.13 28.12
C GLY A 396 35.12 -78.63 29.27
N PRO A 397 34.96 -77.40 29.84
CA PRO A 397 34.13 -76.23 29.47
C PRO A 397 34.84 -74.83 29.62
N GLU A 398 34.09 -73.76 29.29
CA GLU A 398 34.07 -72.37 29.84
C GLU A 398 35.34 -71.49 30.13
N ARG A 399 35.24 -70.24 29.62
CA ARG A 399 35.50 -68.91 30.25
C ARG A 399 36.92 -68.28 30.34
N ARG A 400 36.98 -67.06 29.75
CA ARG A 400 37.47 -65.75 30.26
C ARG A 400 38.97 -65.36 30.16
N SER A 401 39.13 -64.08 29.75
CA SER A 401 40.08 -63.03 30.16
C SER A 401 41.55 -62.98 29.69
N GLU A 402 41.90 -61.75 29.27
CA GLU A 402 43.17 -61.01 29.51
C GLU A 402 44.41 -61.47 28.72
N SER A 403 45.38 -60.65 28.29
CA SER A 403 45.71 -59.22 28.41
C SER A 403 47.02 -58.95 27.63
N ARG A 404 47.35 -57.67 27.37
CA ARG A 404 48.71 -57.06 27.24
C ARG A 404 49.63 -57.44 26.06
N GLU A 405 50.02 -56.51 25.18
CA GLU A 405 50.99 -55.39 25.33
C GLU A 405 52.47 -55.79 25.09
N SER A 406 53.10 -55.17 24.08
CA SER A 406 54.53 -54.76 24.00
C SER A 406 54.79 -54.32 22.55
N ALA A 407 55.06 -53.04 22.23
CA ALA A 407 56.21 -52.20 22.56
C ALA A 407 57.44 -52.41 21.63
N GLU A 408 57.66 -51.39 20.80
CA GLU A 408 58.92 -50.67 20.52
C GLU A 408 60.11 -51.33 19.78
N ASN A 409 60.48 -50.71 18.64
CA ASN A 409 61.83 -50.17 18.39
C ASN A 409 61.87 -49.18 17.19
N LEU A 410 62.60 -48.07 17.37
CA LEU A 410 62.78 -46.81 16.58
C LEU A 410 63.69 -46.94 15.31
N PRO A 411 64.15 -45.87 14.57
CA PRO A 411 63.79 -44.41 14.47
C PRO A 411 63.69 -43.78 13.04
N GLU A 412 62.96 -42.66 12.94
CA GLU A 412 63.27 -41.28 12.43
C GLU A 412 63.80 -40.96 11.00
N ILE A 413 63.09 -40.08 10.25
CA ILE A 413 63.55 -38.90 9.45
C ILE A 413 62.29 -38.04 9.14
N GLN A 414 62.42 -36.71 9.17
CA GLN A 414 61.33 -35.75 9.42
C GLN A 414 61.12 -34.72 8.28
N MET A 415 59.88 -34.23 8.20
CA MET A 415 59.37 -32.94 7.65
C MET A 415 58.94 -32.85 6.17
N PRO A 416 57.97 -31.96 5.79
CA PRO A 416 57.25 -30.95 6.61
C PRO A 416 55.70 -30.95 6.53
N GLU A 417 55.08 -30.42 7.59
CA GLU A 417 53.69 -29.97 7.78
C GLU A 417 53.38 -28.71 6.94
N GLU A 418 52.15 -28.34 6.59
CA GLU A 418 51.07 -27.72 7.39
C GLU A 418 49.94 -27.38 6.38
N GLN A 419 48.64 -27.25 6.65
CA GLN A 419 47.76 -27.33 7.82
C GLN A 419 46.34 -27.46 7.21
N PHE A 420 45.60 -28.50 7.55
CA PHE A 420 44.18 -28.70 7.21
C PHE A 420 43.62 -29.46 8.41
N ASP A 421 42.85 -28.80 9.27
CA ASP A 421 42.16 -29.48 10.37
C ASP A 421 40.65 -29.29 10.21
N GLU A 422 40.04 -30.37 9.74
CA GLU A 422 38.63 -30.70 9.84
C GLU A 422 38.48 -31.70 11.00
N PHE A 423 37.59 -31.37 11.94
CA PHE A 423 36.65 -32.25 12.66
C PHE A 423 37.17 -33.49 13.42
N GLU A 424 36.83 -33.56 14.72
CA GLU A 424 36.14 -34.67 15.44
C GLU A 424 36.22 -34.38 16.96
N GLN A 425 35.09 -34.07 17.62
CA GLN A 425 34.25 -35.01 18.37
C GLN A 425 35.00 -35.93 19.34
N TYR A 426 34.88 -35.68 20.65
CA TYR A 426 34.56 -36.57 21.80
C TYR A 426 34.29 -35.60 22.96
N GLY A 427 33.28 -35.72 23.82
CA GLY A 427 32.83 -36.87 24.60
C GLY A 427 32.76 -36.39 26.06
N ASP A 428 31.69 -36.80 26.73
CA ASP A 428 31.22 -36.47 28.10
C ASP A 428 32.33 -36.51 29.19
N GLU A 429 32.26 -35.84 30.35
CA GLU A 429 31.34 -36.04 31.49
C GLU A 429 31.57 -34.92 32.56
N ASP A 430 30.70 -34.88 33.57
CA ASP A 430 30.80 -34.24 34.91
C ASP A 430 30.19 -32.83 35.14
N PHE A 431 28.95 -32.81 35.65
CA PHE A 431 28.68 -32.07 36.89
C PHE A 431 27.53 -32.70 37.71
N GLU A 432 27.77 -32.79 39.01
CA GLU A 432 26.91 -33.37 40.04
C GLU A 432 25.76 -32.42 40.48
N GLU A 433 24.61 -33.03 40.73
CA GLU A 433 23.73 -33.00 41.93
C GLU A 433 23.58 -31.76 42.84
N TYR A 434 22.35 -31.66 43.38
CA TYR A 434 21.76 -30.87 44.48
C TYR A 434 20.96 -29.62 44.11
N ASP A 435 19.84 -29.29 44.74
CA ASP A 435 18.67 -30.02 45.27
C ASP A 435 17.62 -28.93 45.58
N GLU A 436 16.37 -29.37 45.51
CA GLU A 436 15.07 -28.85 45.93
C GLU A 436 14.92 -27.64 46.89
N SER A 437 13.95 -26.77 46.58
CA SER A 437 12.91 -26.21 47.49
C SER A 437 11.94 -25.39 46.62
N GLU A 438 10.76 -25.91 46.28
CA GLU A 438 9.48 -25.84 47.00
C GLU A 438 8.94 -24.42 47.28
N ASP A 439 7.75 -24.21 46.72
CA ASP A 439 6.62 -23.41 47.20
C ASP A 439 6.42 -21.95 46.78
N GLU A 440 5.11 -21.65 46.62
CA GLU A 440 4.41 -20.37 46.47
C GLU A 440 4.21 -19.87 45.02
N GLU A 441 3.02 -19.56 44.52
CA GLU A 441 1.63 -19.76 44.94
C GLU A 441 0.79 -19.41 43.69
N PHE A 442 -0.27 -20.17 43.43
CA PHE A 442 -1.28 -19.88 42.41
C PHE A 442 -2.09 -18.66 42.87
N GLU A 443 -2.24 -17.63 42.02
CA GLU A 443 -3.41 -16.74 42.10
C GLU A 443 -4.08 -16.68 40.72
N ASP A 444 -5.23 -17.34 40.67
CA ASP A 444 -6.30 -17.17 39.68
C ASP A 444 -6.82 -15.73 39.75
N TYR A 445 -6.94 -15.06 38.61
CA TYR A 445 -7.82 -13.90 38.43
C TYR A 445 -8.91 -14.30 37.43
N ASP A 446 -9.96 -14.90 37.96
CA ASP A 446 -11.32 -14.86 37.43
C ASP A 446 -12.05 -13.61 37.98
N ASP A 447 -13.11 -13.20 37.28
CA ASP A 447 -14.13 -12.18 37.61
C ASP A 447 -13.72 -10.70 37.39
N ASP A 448 -14.44 -9.82 36.68
CA ASP A 448 -15.86 -9.78 36.27
C ASP A 448 -16.00 -8.92 34.98
N TYR A 449 -16.59 -9.49 33.93
CA TYR A 449 -17.20 -8.69 32.85
C TYR A 449 -18.63 -8.36 33.30
N GLU A 450 -18.84 -7.14 33.79
CA GLU A 450 -20.20 -6.64 33.99
C GLU A 450 -20.85 -6.33 32.64
N ASP A 451 -21.92 -7.09 32.44
CA ASP A 451 -23.01 -6.97 31.51
C ASP A 451 -23.66 -5.58 31.59
N PHE A 452 -23.53 -4.77 30.54
CA PHE A 452 -24.36 -3.60 30.31
C PHE A 452 -25.28 -3.90 29.13
N GLU A 453 -26.30 -4.72 29.41
CA GLU A 453 -27.60 -4.58 28.76
C GLU A 453 -28.19 -3.24 29.22
N ASP A 454 -28.38 -2.29 28.30
CA ASP A 454 -29.39 -1.25 28.48
C ASP A 454 -30.17 -1.09 27.17
N ASP A 455 -31.44 -1.47 27.30
CA ASP A 455 -32.55 -1.31 26.38
C ASP A 455 -32.63 0.12 25.83
N TYR A 456 -32.66 0.25 24.50
CA TYR A 456 -33.35 1.37 23.87
C TYR A 456 -34.68 0.86 23.34
N GLU A 457 -35.71 1.13 24.14
CA GLU A 457 -37.12 0.96 23.86
C GLU A 457 -37.51 1.74 22.58
N ASP A 458 -38.14 1.01 21.66
CA ASP A 458 -39.09 1.54 20.68
C ASP A 458 -40.20 2.28 21.41
N GLU A 459 -40.28 3.61 21.26
CA GLU A 459 -41.54 4.34 21.40
C GLU A 459 -41.90 5.00 20.06
N GLU A 460 -42.87 4.35 19.41
CA GLU A 460 -43.73 4.87 18.36
C GLU A 460 -44.72 5.91 18.89
N GLU A 461 -45.23 6.71 17.94
CA GLU A 461 -46.40 7.61 17.99
C GLU A 461 -46.26 9.00 18.65
N SER A 462 -46.29 10.05 17.82
CA SER A 462 -47.58 10.72 17.48
C SER A 462 -47.37 12.00 16.68
N ASP A 463 -48.24 12.14 15.68
CA ASP A 463 -48.54 13.33 14.89
C ASP A 463 -48.82 14.58 15.76
N GLU A 464 -48.43 15.77 15.28
CA GLU A 464 -49.33 16.92 15.28
C GLU A 464 -48.83 18.06 14.37
N ASP A 465 -49.71 18.42 13.44
CA ASP A 465 -49.67 19.58 12.57
C ASP A 465 -49.50 20.90 13.34
N SER A 466 -48.76 21.86 12.78
CA SER A 466 -49.13 23.26 12.96
C SER A 466 -48.71 24.13 11.78
N ASP A 467 -49.69 24.46 10.97
CA ASP A 467 -49.71 25.61 10.06
C ASP A 467 -49.34 26.91 10.80
N TYR A 468 -48.44 27.70 10.22
CA TYR A 468 -48.35 29.13 10.52
C TYR A 468 -48.28 29.92 9.19
N ASP A 469 -49.48 30.19 8.68
CA ASP A 469 -49.77 31.34 7.82
C ASP A 469 -49.84 32.61 8.70
N SER A 470 -49.16 33.68 8.29
CA SER A 470 -49.50 35.05 8.67
C SER A 470 -48.79 36.06 7.75
N ASP A 471 -49.56 36.51 6.77
CA ASP A 471 -49.40 37.70 5.92
C ASP A 471 -49.21 39.04 6.70
N TYR A 472 -48.99 40.10 5.89
CA TYR A 472 -49.04 41.58 6.11
C TYR A 472 -47.66 42.25 6.37
N ASP A 473 -47.17 43.27 5.65
CA ASP A 473 -47.75 44.34 4.79
C ASP A 473 -46.65 44.86 3.82
N ASP A 474 -46.86 44.96 2.50
CA ASP A 474 -47.39 46.11 1.74
C ASP A 474 -46.99 47.53 2.22
N PHE A 475 -46.03 48.14 1.52
CA PHE A 475 -45.99 49.60 1.36
C PHE A 475 -45.37 49.96 0.00
N GLU A 476 -46.24 50.23 -0.98
CA GLU A 476 -45.93 51.07 -2.14
C GLU A 476 -45.58 52.51 -1.69
N GLU A 477 -44.58 53.13 -2.32
CA GLU A 477 -44.75 54.49 -2.81
C GLU A 477 -43.82 54.79 -4.01
N ASP A 478 -44.50 55.06 -5.13
CA ASP A 478 -44.07 55.71 -6.37
C ASP A 478 -42.99 56.80 -6.20
N TYR A 479 -42.15 57.01 -7.23
CA TYR A 479 -42.05 58.30 -7.94
C TYR A 479 -41.35 58.12 -9.29
N GLU A 480 -42.12 58.32 -10.37
CA GLU A 480 -41.64 58.48 -11.75
C GLU A 480 -40.97 59.84 -12.02
N ASP A 481 -39.90 59.76 -12.83
CA ASP A 481 -39.54 60.55 -14.02
C ASP A 481 -39.53 62.11 -13.99
N THR A 482 -38.38 62.70 -14.39
CA THR A 482 -38.27 63.70 -15.50
C THR A 482 -36.86 64.32 -15.61
N LYS A 483 -36.26 64.21 -16.80
CA LYS A 483 -35.11 65.02 -17.32
C LYS A 483 -35.59 66.46 -17.72
N PRO A 484 -34.83 67.34 -18.43
CA PRO A 484 -33.38 67.67 -18.55
C PRO A 484 -33.07 69.22 -18.49
N SER A 485 -31.79 69.65 -18.53
CA SER A 485 -31.21 70.55 -19.58
C SER A 485 -29.89 71.30 -19.25
N LYS A 486 -28.91 71.12 -20.16
CA LYS A 486 -28.01 72.07 -20.88
C LYS A 486 -27.31 73.24 -20.13
N LYS A 487 -25.97 73.36 -20.36
CA LYS A 487 -25.38 74.34 -21.32
C LYS A 487 -23.84 74.30 -21.51
N SER A 488 -23.47 74.14 -22.79
CA SER A 488 -22.46 74.89 -23.60
C SER A 488 -20.96 74.75 -23.28
N ARG A 489 -20.05 74.57 -24.26
CA ARG A 489 -19.74 75.39 -25.46
C ARG A 489 -19.11 74.52 -26.58
N ARG A 490 -19.63 74.51 -27.83
CA ARG A 490 -19.28 75.32 -29.04
C ARG A 490 -18.03 74.80 -29.81
N SER A 491 -18.19 73.99 -30.87
CA SER A 491 -18.27 74.34 -32.34
C SER A 491 -16.89 74.26 -33.04
N LYS A 492 -16.62 73.85 -34.29
CA LYS A 492 -17.29 73.61 -35.61
C LYS A 492 -16.26 72.78 -36.45
N LYS A 493 -16.54 71.68 -37.17
CA LYS A 493 -17.25 71.44 -38.46
C LYS A 493 -16.39 71.53 -39.75
N ASN A 494 -16.61 70.54 -40.63
CA ASN A 494 -16.36 70.37 -42.09
C ASN A 494 -15.23 69.37 -42.42
N ASN A 495 -15.49 68.20 -43.04
CA ASN A 495 -15.97 67.88 -44.40
C ASN A 495 -14.94 68.25 -45.48
N GLU A 496 -14.27 67.27 -46.10
CA GLU A 496 -14.24 66.99 -47.55
C GLU A 496 -13.25 65.85 -47.91
N GLN A 497 -13.69 65.03 -48.87
CA GLN A 497 -13.03 64.20 -49.90
C GLN A 497 -11.50 64.13 -50.14
N ASN A 498 -11.12 62.91 -50.59
CA ASN A 498 -10.22 62.54 -51.71
C ASN A 498 -8.71 62.28 -51.48
N ASN A 499 -8.31 61.10 -52.00
CA ASN A 499 -7.07 60.75 -52.74
C ASN A 499 -5.75 60.86 -51.97
N ASP A 500 -4.69 60.12 -52.24
CA ASP A 500 -4.30 58.90 -52.97
C ASP A 500 -2.83 58.67 -52.46
N ASP A 501 -2.20 57.59 -52.88
CA ASP A 501 -0.75 57.40 -52.96
C ASP A 501 -0.03 56.79 -51.72
N ASP A 502 0.19 55.47 -51.87
CA ASP A 502 1.51 54.87 -52.10
C ASP A 502 2.47 54.52 -50.93
N ASP A 503 2.88 53.25 -51.03
CA ASP A 503 4.21 52.69 -50.75
C ASP A 503 4.65 52.57 -49.29
N ASP A 504 5.38 51.57 -48.82
CA ASP A 504 5.93 50.28 -49.27
C ASP A 504 6.76 49.79 -48.05
N PHE A 505 7.21 48.54 -48.06
CA PHE A 505 8.17 47.87 -47.16
C PHE A 505 7.64 47.30 -45.84
N SER A 506 7.95 46.06 -45.45
CA SER A 506 8.48 44.85 -46.11
C SER A 506 8.50 43.77 -45.02
N ILE A 507 7.97 42.60 -45.34
CA ILE A 507 8.02 41.38 -44.52
C ILE A 507 9.38 40.72 -44.77
N ASP A 508 10.15 40.45 -43.71
CA ASP A 508 11.29 39.52 -43.77
C ASP A 508 10.87 38.18 -43.16
N PHE A 509 10.68 37.20 -44.04
CA PHE A 509 10.78 35.78 -43.72
C PHE A 509 12.26 35.40 -43.75
N ILE A 510 12.76 34.79 -42.68
CA ILE A 510 13.98 33.98 -42.73
C ILE A 510 13.54 32.53 -42.68
N ASP A 511 13.81 31.84 -43.78
CA ASP A 511 13.73 30.40 -43.96
C ASP A 511 15.13 29.82 -43.68
N LEU A 512 15.20 28.78 -42.83
CA LEU A 512 16.08 27.61 -42.97
C LEU A 512 15.78 26.56 -41.90
#